data_AF-A0A942FG68-F1
#
_entry.id   AF-A0A942FG68-F1
#
_cell.length_a   1.000
_cell.length_b   1.000
_cell.length_c   1.000
_cell.angle_alpha   90.00
_cell.angle_beta   90.00
_cell.angle_gamma   90.00
#
_symmetry.space_group_name_H-M   'P 1'
#
loop_
_entity.id
_entity.type
_entity.pdbx_description
1 polymer ?
#
loop_
_entity_poly.entity_id
_entity_poly.type
_entity_poly.pdbx_seq_one_letter_code
_entity_poly.pdbx_strand_id
1 'polypeptide(L)'
;MKYQILIPNAIVQRTFESALLQSSHRRSTLFSDLRTVFKKEFEQLLCECGIEVYGNSFLAATNLIASKSVEFQPMIIYGEKHGIEFCSKYGHDGYSLEALNYTHPDYCKMPSLLPFAQINGFSIGNIAVLVANRDYEIEILTEGAVELVGYSYSISSKKKKSFIALFGVRFATDLLTQIIEKYQIKNCKCVTSQIDEVQVIYPYGYPVFFICRNCGQFFICRCFEDYFDMYHDIIRLINYKEKLLEQIKNFKVRDNLCHLCTGEVPQYKYGSSMYHSTFLQRYLPYHTLLMRKRVKQQATDNQHYEKAEKDTENELRESLGYPKIGEQWISETMLYKIVKTLYAPKEVIHHYRGEELEGLELDIWIPDLKLGIEYQGEQHFKAMNQWGGEEGYKKRIANDIRKKQLCKKCGYHLIEFIHDEELTSELVERKLSLILKQPI
;
A
#
# COMPACT_ATOMS: atom_id res chain seq x y z
N MET A 1 -30.85 18.37 -13.03
CA MET A 1 -29.56 19.07 -13.17
C MET A 1 -28.58 18.12 -13.85
N LYS A 2 -27.87 18.57 -14.88
CA LYS A 2 -26.87 17.77 -15.61
C LYS A 2 -25.52 18.47 -15.49
N TYR A 3 -24.49 17.75 -15.05
CA TYR A 3 -23.11 18.22 -15.03
C TYR A 3 -22.35 17.69 -16.23
N GLN A 4 -21.57 18.55 -16.87
CA GLN A 4 -20.58 18.13 -17.85
C GLN A 4 -19.20 18.16 -17.21
N ILE A 5 -18.47 17.05 -17.28
CA ILE A 5 -17.16 16.85 -16.67
C ILE A 5 -16.18 16.59 -17.80
N LEU A 6 -15.34 17.57 -18.12
CA LEU A 6 -14.27 17.41 -19.11
C LEU A 6 -13.00 16.96 -18.40
N ILE A 7 -12.53 15.75 -18.69
CA ILE A 7 -11.24 15.24 -18.20
C ILE A 7 -10.12 15.85 -19.06
N PRO A 8 -9.30 16.76 -18.50
CA PRO A 8 -8.30 17.48 -19.28
C PRO A 8 -7.04 16.65 -19.49
N ASN A 9 -6.30 16.91 -20.57
CA ASN A 9 -5.05 16.20 -20.87
C ASN A 9 -4.00 16.37 -19.76
N ALA A 10 -4.01 17.52 -19.08
CA ALA A 10 -3.10 17.83 -17.96
C ALA A 10 -3.21 16.83 -16.80
N ILE A 11 -4.35 16.14 -16.65
CA ILE A 11 -4.55 15.15 -15.58
C ILE A 11 -3.53 14.00 -15.67
N VAL A 12 -3.15 13.61 -16.88
CA VAL A 12 -2.20 12.51 -17.11
C VAL A 12 -0.81 12.92 -16.63
N GLN A 13 -0.36 14.11 -17.03
CA GLN A 13 0.95 14.61 -16.61
C GLN A 13 1.03 14.75 -15.09
N ARG A 14 0.02 15.36 -14.44
CA ARG A 14 -0.03 15.47 -12.98
C ARG A 14 -0.07 14.11 -12.29
N THR A 15 -0.80 13.14 -12.88
CA THR A 15 -0.87 11.77 -12.37
C THR A 15 0.49 11.10 -12.33
N PHE A 16 1.18 11.07 -13.47
CA PHE A 16 2.49 10.41 -13.57
C PHE A 16 3.56 11.15 -12.77
N GLU A 17 3.60 12.48 -12.81
CA GLU A 17 4.56 13.27 -12.05
C GLU A 17 4.40 13.05 -10.54
N SER A 18 3.16 13.14 -10.03
CA SER A 18 2.92 12.96 -8.59
C SER A 18 3.20 11.52 -8.15
N ALA A 19 2.82 10.52 -8.95
CA ALA A 19 3.08 9.12 -8.62
C ALA A 19 4.59 8.80 -8.61
N LEU A 20 5.37 9.32 -9.55
CA LEU A 20 6.82 9.08 -9.64
C LEU A 20 7.61 9.83 -8.55
N LEU A 21 7.18 11.05 -8.20
CA LEU A 21 7.83 11.91 -7.22
C LEU A 21 7.36 11.66 -5.78
N GLN A 22 6.39 10.78 -5.55
CA GLN A 22 5.92 10.42 -4.21
C GLN A 22 7.10 9.95 -3.33
N SER A 23 7.12 10.40 -2.08
CA SER A 23 8.16 10.05 -1.10
C SER A 23 8.15 8.55 -0.82
N SER A 24 9.32 7.93 -0.64
CA SER A 24 9.47 6.49 -0.36
C SER A 24 8.63 5.99 0.82
N HIS A 25 8.40 6.83 1.84
CA HIS A 25 7.61 6.47 3.02
C HIS A 25 6.09 6.45 2.81
N ARG A 26 5.59 7.02 1.71
CA ARG A 26 4.15 7.15 1.43
C ARG A 26 3.69 6.37 0.21
N ARG A 27 4.62 5.80 -0.53
CA ARG A 27 4.36 5.25 -1.87
C ARG A 27 4.40 3.74 -1.85
N SER A 28 3.64 3.14 -2.75
CA SER A 28 3.45 1.70 -2.87
C SER A 28 4.14 1.21 -4.15
N THR A 29 3.45 0.43 -4.97
CA THR A 29 3.92 0.16 -6.33
C THR A 29 3.53 1.31 -7.24
N LEU A 30 4.31 1.58 -8.31
CA LEU A 30 3.96 2.65 -9.24
C LEU A 30 2.54 2.51 -9.80
N PHE A 31 2.07 1.29 -10.07
CA PHE A 31 0.71 1.06 -10.55
C PHE A 31 -0.37 1.45 -9.53
N SER A 32 -0.18 1.11 -8.26
CA SER A 32 -1.08 1.49 -7.19
C SER A 32 -1.04 3.01 -6.94
N ASP A 33 0.15 3.60 -7.02
CA ASP A 33 0.35 5.05 -6.92
C ASP A 33 -0.37 5.79 -8.06
N LEU A 34 -0.18 5.36 -9.33
CA LEU A 34 -0.86 5.94 -10.50
C LEU A 34 -2.38 5.87 -10.35
N ARG A 35 -2.93 4.73 -9.92
CA ARG A 35 -4.38 4.57 -9.69
C ARG A 35 -4.89 5.51 -8.61
N THR A 36 -4.17 5.58 -7.49
CA THR A 36 -4.51 6.44 -6.34
C THR A 36 -4.48 7.91 -6.73
N VAL A 37 -3.41 8.34 -7.39
CA VAL A 37 -3.24 9.73 -7.81
C VAL A 37 -4.27 10.10 -8.88
N PHE A 38 -4.47 9.26 -9.90
CA PHE A 38 -5.49 9.50 -10.92
C PHE A 38 -6.89 9.63 -10.32
N LYS A 39 -7.22 8.77 -9.34
CA LYS A 39 -8.49 8.86 -8.61
C LYS A 39 -8.61 10.20 -7.88
N LYS A 40 -7.57 10.66 -7.18
CA LYS A 40 -7.56 11.95 -6.46
C LYS A 40 -7.70 13.15 -7.40
N GLU A 41 -6.98 13.12 -8.52
CA GLU A 41 -7.09 14.13 -9.57
C GLU A 41 -8.51 14.19 -10.15
N PHE A 42 -9.14 13.03 -10.37
CA PHE A 42 -10.51 12.95 -10.84
C PHE A 42 -11.52 13.42 -9.77
N GLU A 43 -11.30 13.08 -8.49
CA GLU A 43 -12.08 13.59 -7.36
C GLU A 43 -12.03 15.11 -7.26
N GLN A 44 -10.84 15.70 -7.43
CA GLN A 44 -10.66 17.15 -7.45
C GLN A 44 -11.42 17.78 -8.62
N LEU A 45 -11.31 17.20 -9.82
CA LEU A 45 -12.06 17.67 -10.99
C LEU A 45 -13.58 17.64 -10.75
N LEU A 46 -14.10 16.59 -10.10
CA LEU A 46 -15.51 16.52 -9.72
C LEU A 46 -15.90 17.66 -8.77
N CYS A 47 -15.07 17.93 -7.75
CA CYS A 47 -15.28 19.04 -6.82
C CYS A 47 -15.27 20.40 -7.52
N GLU A 48 -14.37 20.62 -8.48
CA GLU A 48 -14.32 21.84 -9.31
C GLU A 48 -15.60 22.01 -10.14
N CYS A 49 -16.22 20.91 -10.58
CA CYS A 49 -17.55 20.91 -11.22
C CYS A 49 -18.72 21.07 -10.23
N GLY A 50 -18.47 21.22 -8.92
CA GLY A 50 -19.50 21.33 -7.89
C GLY A 50 -20.09 20.00 -7.43
N ILE A 51 -19.43 18.88 -7.72
CA ILE A 51 -19.82 17.53 -7.26
C ILE A 51 -19.04 17.20 -5.99
N GLU A 52 -19.76 17.02 -4.89
CA GLU A 52 -19.20 16.64 -3.60
C GLU A 52 -18.78 15.15 -3.60
N VAL A 53 -17.54 14.87 -3.20
CA VAL A 53 -16.93 13.52 -3.20
C VAL A 53 -16.67 13.01 -1.77
N TYR A 54 -16.72 11.69 -1.58
CA TYR A 54 -16.37 11.03 -0.31
C TYR A 54 -15.08 10.20 -0.45
N GLY A 55 -13.93 10.89 -0.42
CA GLY A 55 -12.62 10.34 -0.79
C GLY A 55 -12.15 9.08 -0.03
N ASN A 56 -12.65 8.84 1.18
CA ASN A 56 -12.16 7.75 2.07
C ASN A 56 -13.11 6.55 2.20
N SER A 57 -14.18 6.49 1.41
CA SER A 57 -15.16 5.40 1.53
C SER A 57 -14.95 4.30 0.48
N PHE A 58 -14.93 3.04 0.92
CA PHE A 58 -14.79 1.88 0.02
C PHE A 58 -16.13 1.57 -0.66
N LEU A 59 -16.15 1.49 -1.99
CA LEU A 59 -17.21 0.80 -2.72
C LEU A 59 -16.94 -0.69 -2.56
N ALA A 60 -17.85 -1.44 -1.95
CA ALA A 60 -17.77 -2.90 -2.00
C ALA A 60 -17.82 -3.37 -3.46
N ALA A 61 -17.52 -4.64 -3.73
CA ALA A 61 -17.72 -5.28 -5.03
C ALA A 61 -19.20 -5.13 -5.44
N THR A 62 -19.50 -4.02 -6.10
CA THR A 62 -20.85 -3.62 -6.49
C THR A 62 -20.94 -3.91 -7.97
N ASN A 63 -22.09 -4.35 -8.43
CA ASN A 63 -22.34 -4.52 -9.86
C ASN A 63 -22.38 -3.12 -10.51
N LEU A 64 -21.22 -2.64 -10.99
CA LEU A 64 -21.02 -1.28 -11.51
C LEU A 64 -21.85 -0.99 -12.79
N ILE A 65 -22.59 -1.99 -13.31
CA ILE A 65 -23.41 -1.92 -14.53
C ILE A 65 -24.88 -1.62 -14.24
N ALA A 66 -25.39 -1.77 -13.02
CA ALA A 66 -26.82 -1.62 -12.70
C ALA A 66 -27.34 -0.14 -12.75
N SER A 67 -26.73 0.69 -13.59
CA SER A 67 -26.84 2.14 -13.59
C SER A 67 -26.64 2.71 -15.00
N LYS A 68 -26.81 4.02 -15.20
CA LYS A 68 -26.61 4.64 -16.51
C LYS A 68 -25.15 4.44 -16.95
N SER A 69 -24.94 3.95 -18.17
CA SER A 69 -23.63 3.72 -18.76
C SER A 69 -23.52 4.40 -20.12
N VAL A 70 -22.31 4.84 -20.45
CA VAL A 70 -21.97 5.44 -21.75
C VAL A 70 -20.67 4.83 -22.22
N GLU A 71 -20.72 4.14 -23.36
CA GLU A 71 -19.57 3.53 -24.01
C GLU A 71 -18.90 4.53 -24.96
N PHE A 72 -17.56 4.56 -24.92
CA PHE A 72 -16.75 5.33 -25.85
C PHE A 72 -16.17 4.41 -26.91
N GLN A 73 -15.01 3.81 -26.64
CA GLN A 73 -14.33 2.91 -27.56
C GLN A 73 -13.92 1.62 -26.85
N PRO A 74 -14.33 0.44 -27.34
CA PRO A 74 -13.95 -0.82 -26.73
C PRO A 74 -12.44 -1.06 -26.84
N MET A 75 -11.90 -1.84 -25.91
CA MET A 75 -10.52 -2.34 -26.04
C MET A 75 -10.48 -3.40 -27.12
N ILE A 76 -9.38 -3.46 -27.86
CA ILE A 76 -9.14 -4.54 -28.82
C ILE A 76 -8.10 -5.47 -28.20
N ILE A 77 -8.50 -6.69 -27.87
CA ILE A 77 -7.63 -7.70 -27.28
C ILE A 77 -7.71 -8.95 -28.15
N TYR A 78 -6.58 -9.37 -28.72
CA TYR A 78 -6.52 -10.46 -29.71
C TYR A 78 -7.54 -10.32 -30.87
N GLY A 79 -7.88 -9.08 -31.25
CA GLY A 79 -8.87 -8.80 -32.29
C GLY A 79 -10.32 -8.78 -31.80
N GLU A 80 -10.59 -9.17 -30.56
CA GLU A 80 -11.92 -9.09 -29.95
C GLU A 80 -12.16 -7.73 -29.29
N LYS A 81 -13.40 -7.23 -29.40
CA LYS A 81 -13.82 -5.96 -28.81
C LYS A 81 -14.35 -6.20 -27.40
N HIS A 82 -13.70 -5.59 -26.43
CA HIS A 82 -14.08 -5.62 -25.02
C HIS A 82 -14.63 -4.26 -24.58
N GLY A 83 -15.95 -4.16 -24.45
CA GLY A 83 -16.67 -2.97 -24.01
C GLY A 83 -16.81 -2.85 -22.49
N ILE A 84 -17.75 -2.00 -22.05
CA ILE A 84 -17.99 -1.75 -20.61
C ILE A 84 -18.36 -3.02 -19.86
N GLU A 85 -19.17 -3.88 -20.47
CA GLU A 85 -19.65 -5.11 -19.83
C GLU A 85 -18.50 -6.05 -19.45
N PHE A 86 -17.44 -6.10 -20.27
CA PHE A 86 -16.23 -6.83 -19.93
C PHE A 86 -15.51 -6.18 -18.75
N CYS A 87 -15.26 -4.86 -18.84
CA CYS A 87 -14.43 -4.17 -17.85
C CYS A 87 -15.03 -4.21 -16.44
N SER A 88 -16.33 -4.02 -16.35
CA SER A 88 -17.08 -3.95 -15.09
C SER A 88 -17.12 -5.25 -14.28
N LYS A 89 -16.76 -6.40 -14.88
CA LYS A 89 -16.64 -7.69 -14.17
C LYS A 89 -15.48 -7.72 -13.16
N TYR A 90 -14.51 -6.81 -13.31
CA TYR A 90 -13.24 -6.87 -12.57
C TYR A 90 -13.12 -5.83 -11.44
N GLY A 91 -14.23 -5.24 -11.00
CA GLY A 91 -14.22 -4.28 -9.89
C GLY A 91 -13.42 -3.01 -10.20
N HIS A 92 -12.81 -2.40 -9.19
CA HIS A 92 -12.05 -1.13 -9.29
C HIS A 92 -10.85 -1.10 -8.35
N ASP A 93 -10.38 -2.24 -7.88
CA ASP A 93 -9.15 -2.39 -7.11
C ASP A 93 -8.00 -2.81 -8.04
N GLY A 94 -6.84 -3.18 -7.46
CA GLY A 94 -5.68 -3.63 -8.21
C GLY A 94 -5.94 -4.85 -9.11
N TYR A 95 -6.95 -5.68 -8.80
CA TYR A 95 -7.31 -6.82 -9.63
C TYR A 95 -7.82 -6.38 -11.01
N SER A 96 -8.53 -5.25 -11.08
CA SER A 96 -8.96 -4.69 -12.37
C SER A 96 -7.79 -4.37 -13.30
N LEU A 97 -6.65 -3.93 -12.77
CA LEU A 97 -5.45 -3.69 -13.59
C LEU A 97 -4.91 -5.00 -14.16
N GLU A 98 -4.77 -6.03 -13.33
CA GLU A 98 -4.26 -7.33 -13.80
C GLU A 98 -5.21 -7.96 -14.83
N ALA A 99 -6.51 -7.88 -14.59
CA ALA A 99 -7.53 -8.45 -15.46
C ALA A 99 -7.67 -7.74 -16.81
N LEU A 100 -7.56 -6.41 -16.85
CA LEU A 100 -7.64 -5.67 -18.12
C LEU A 100 -6.36 -5.71 -18.95
N ASN A 101 -5.24 -6.15 -18.35
CA ASN A 101 -3.97 -6.37 -19.04
C ASN A 101 -3.60 -7.87 -19.09
N TYR A 102 -4.59 -8.77 -19.08
CA TYR A 102 -4.37 -10.22 -18.97
C TYR A 102 -3.53 -10.83 -20.12
N THR A 103 -3.43 -10.14 -21.27
CA THR A 103 -2.58 -10.52 -22.41
C THR A 103 -1.10 -10.19 -22.20
N HIS A 104 -0.80 -9.42 -21.16
CA HIS A 104 0.54 -8.98 -20.78
C HIS A 104 0.80 -9.28 -19.29
N PRO A 105 0.59 -10.53 -18.83
CA PRO A 105 0.64 -10.88 -17.41
C PRO A 105 2.04 -10.70 -16.79
N ASP A 106 3.08 -10.67 -17.62
CA ASP A 106 4.47 -10.39 -17.24
C ASP A 106 4.63 -8.93 -16.82
N TYR A 107 4.09 -8.00 -17.61
CA TYR A 107 4.17 -6.56 -17.38
C TYR A 107 3.35 -6.12 -16.17
N CYS A 108 2.26 -6.82 -15.86
CA CYS A 108 1.50 -6.60 -14.63
C CYS A 108 2.32 -6.82 -13.35
N LYS A 109 3.44 -7.57 -13.43
CA LYS A 109 4.37 -7.80 -12.31
C LYS A 109 5.61 -6.89 -12.36
N MET A 110 5.61 -5.89 -13.24
CA MET A 110 6.70 -4.91 -13.39
C MET A 110 6.18 -3.48 -13.17
N PRO A 111 5.80 -3.10 -11.93
CA PRO A 111 5.21 -1.80 -11.63
C PRO A 111 6.21 -0.65 -11.84
N SER A 112 6.32 -0.23 -13.09
CA SER A 112 7.28 0.74 -13.60
C SER A 112 6.70 1.44 -14.83
N LEU A 113 7.43 2.38 -15.43
CA LEU A 113 7.03 2.98 -16.70
C LEU A 113 7.28 2.05 -17.91
N LEU A 114 8.02 0.95 -17.74
CA LEU A 114 8.36 0.02 -18.82
C LEU A 114 7.13 -0.58 -19.54
N PRO A 115 6.07 -1.06 -18.84
CA PRO A 115 4.80 -1.47 -19.44
C PRO A 115 4.18 -0.41 -20.35
N PHE A 116 4.11 0.84 -19.91
CA PHE A 116 3.56 1.95 -20.70
C PHE A 116 4.43 2.28 -21.93
N ALA A 117 5.73 1.99 -21.86
CA ALA A 117 6.65 2.18 -22.99
C ALA A 117 6.62 1.05 -24.01
N GLN A 118 6.20 -0.16 -23.63
CA GLN A 118 6.26 -1.35 -24.48
C GLN A 118 4.90 -1.84 -24.97
N ILE A 119 3.83 -1.53 -24.23
CA ILE A 119 2.49 -2.01 -24.50
C ILE A 119 1.58 -0.83 -24.85
N ASN A 120 1.18 -0.77 -26.11
CA ASN A 120 0.17 0.19 -26.53
C ASN A 120 -1.16 -0.13 -25.83
N GLY A 121 -1.74 0.87 -25.18
CA GLY A 121 -3.00 0.72 -24.45
C GLY A 121 -2.90 -0.04 -23.12
N PHE A 122 -1.74 -0.08 -22.46
CA PHE A 122 -1.63 -0.59 -21.08
C PHE A 122 -2.58 0.18 -20.16
N SER A 123 -3.50 -0.54 -19.51
CA SER A 123 -4.56 0.03 -18.69
C SER A 123 -4.12 0.16 -17.25
N ILE A 124 -4.45 1.28 -16.58
CA ILE A 124 -4.33 1.33 -15.11
C ILE A 124 -5.50 0.63 -14.43
N GLY A 125 -6.45 0.05 -15.17
CA GLY A 125 -7.63 -0.66 -14.67
C GLY A 125 -8.88 0.22 -14.61
N ASN A 126 -9.84 -0.17 -13.79
CA ASN A 126 -11.04 0.64 -13.52
C ASN A 126 -10.82 1.55 -12.30
N ILE A 127 -11.47 2.72 -12.32
CA ILE A 127 -11.43 3.71 -11.23
C ILE A 127 -12.85 4.04 -10.83
N ALA A 128 -13.15 4.03 -9.53
CA ALA A 128 -14.46 4.43 -9.02
C ALA A 128 -14.33 5.45 -7.90
N VAL A 129 -15.25 6.42 -7.89
CA VAL A 129 -15.33 7.50 -6.93
C VAL A 129 -16.72 7.52 -6.30
N LEU A 130 -16.77 7.67 -4.98
CA LEU A 130 -18.01 7.90 -4.25
C LEU A 130 -18.33 9.39 -4.22
N VAL A 131 -19.60 9.70 -4.47
CA VAL A 131 -20.13 11.06 -4.52
C VAL A 131 -21.31 11.21 -3.56
N ALA A 132 -21.64 12.45 -3.22
CA ALA A 132 -22.81 12.76 -2.40
C ALA A 132 -24.10 12.17 -2.97
N ASN A 133 -24.94 11.64 -2.08
CA ASN A 133 -26.26 11.12 -2.44
C ASN A 133 -27.19 12.30 -2.74
N ARG A 134 -27.23 12.73 -4.01
CA ARG A 134 -28.15 13.74 -4.53
C ARG A 134 -28.78 13.24 -5.84
N ASP A 135 -29.64 14.02 -6.47
CA ASP A 135 -30.27 13.65 -7.73
C ASP A 135 -29.80 14.57 -8.87
N TYR A 136 -28.89 14.06 -9.70
CA TYR A 136 -28.38 14.74 -10.89
C TYR A 136 -27.86 13.74 -11.92
N GLU A 137 -27.69 14.22 -13.14
CA GLU A 137 -27.07 13.48 -14.23
C GLU A 137 -25.67 14.00 -14.49
N ILE A 138 -24.82 13.15 -15.05
CA ILE A 138 -23.48 13.56 -15.50
C ILE A 138 -23.27 13.17 -16.96
N GLU A 139 -22.36 13.89 -17.59
CA GLU A 139 -21.78 13.57 -18.88
C GLU A 139 -20.28 13.78 -18.79
N ILE A 140 -19.52 12.71 -19.02
CA ILE A 140 -18.05 12.76 -19.04
C ILE A 140 -17.58 12.93 -20.47
N LEU A 141 -16.61 13.82 -20.68
CA LEU A 141 -15.92 14.07 -21.93
C LEU A 141 -14.41 13.96 -21.67
N THR A 142 -13.62 13.66 -22.71
CA THR A 142 -12.15 13.56 -22.62
C THR A 142 -11.50 14.41 -23.70
N GLU A 143 -10.42 15.13 -23.37
CA GLU A 143 -9.61 15.88 -24.36
C GLU A 143 -8.69 14.98 -25.22
N GLY A 144 -8.80 13.66 -25.08
CA GLY A 144 -8.15 12.66 -25.93
C GLY A 144 -6.95 11.97 -25.28
N ALA A 145 -6.25 12.59 -24.33
CA ALA A 145 -5.10 11.94 -23.68
C ALA A 145 -5.49 10.89 -22.63
N VAL A 146 -6.70 10.98 -22.07
CA VAL A 146 -7.31 9.92 -21.26
C VAL A 146 -8.26 9.12 -22.15
N GLU A 147 -7.94 7.87 -22.38
CA GLU A 147 -8.74 6.95 -23.17
C GLU A 147 -9.54 6.04 -22.24
N LEU A 148 -10.87 6.09 -22.33
CA LEU A 148 -11.76 5.23 -21.55
C LEU A 148 -12.46 4.24 -22.47
N VAL A 149 -12.73 3.04 -21.96
CA VAL A 149 -13.74 2.16 -22.58
C VAL A 149 -15.12 2.78 -22.44
N GLY A 150 -15.35 3.43 -21.31
CA GLY A 150 -16.52 4.26 -21.04
C GLY A 150 -16.67 4.49 -19.55
N TYR A 151 -17.85 4.92 -19.14
CA TYR A 151 -18.15 5.16 -17.73
C TYR A 151 -19.57 4.72 -17.37
N SER A 152 -19.80 4.52 -16.08
CA SER A 152 -21.14 4.39 -15.51
C SER A 152 -21.27 5.25 -14.26
N TYR A 153 -22.50 5.58 -13.91
CA TYR A 153 -22.77 6.28 -12.67
C TYR A 153 -24.14 5.92 -12.12
N SER A 154 -24.21 5.88 -10.79
CA SER A 154 -25.43 5.64 -10.06
C SER A 154 -25.57 6.63 -8.93
N ILE A 155 -26.36 7.68 -9.16
CA ILE A 155 -26.45 8.84 -8.30
C ILE A 155 -27.91 9.07 -7.94
N SER A 156 -28.24 8.97 -6.65
CA SER A 156 -29.57 9.34 -6.15
C SER A 156 -29.53 9.66 -4.66
N SER A 157 -30.36 10.62 -4.24
CA SER A 157 -30.59 10.95 -2.83
C SER A 157 -31.10 9.76 -2.00
N LYS A 158 -31.74 8.77 -2.64
CA LYS A 158 -32.32 7.59 -2.00
C LYS A 158 -31.33 6.44 -1.79
N LYS A 159 -30.13 6.51 -2.37
CA LYS A 159 -29.13 5.44 -2.28
C LYS A 159 -28.31 5.56 -1.00
N LYS A 160 -27.80 4.42 -0.53
CA LYS A 160 -26.79 4.40 0.54
C LYS A 160 -25.45 4.98 0.07
N LYS A 161 -25.06 4.64 -1.16
CA LYS A 161 -23.81 5.09 -1.79
C LYS A 161 -24.07 5.42 -3.25
N SER A 162 -23.75 6.65 -3.64
CA SER A 162 -23.75 7.11 -5.02
C SER A 162 -22.32 7.07 -5.57
N PHE A 163 -22.16 6.72 -6.83
CA PHE A 163 -20.84 6.54 -7.44
C PHE A 163 -20.76 6.97 -8.90
N ILE A 164 -19.51 7.22 -9.32
CA ILE A 164 -19.08 7.37 -10.71
C ILE A 164 -17.93 6.38 -10.94
N ALA A 165 -17.99 5.60 -12.02
CA ALA A 165 -16.98 4.60 -12.37
C ALA A 165 -16.47 4.80 -13.80
N LEU A 166 -15.15 4.84 -13.96
CA LEU A 166 -14.43 4.90 -15.23
C LEU A 166 -13.86 3.52 -15.54
N PHE A 167 -14.08 3.04 -16.77
CA PHE A 167 -13.69 1.70 -17.18
C PHE A 167 -12.53 1.70 -18.15
N GLY A 168 -11.58 0.80 -17.92
CA GLY A 168 -10.41 0.59 -18.78
C GLY A 168 -9.64 1.86 -19.05
N VAL A 169 -9.23 2.56 -17.98
CA VAL A 169 -8.50 3.83 -18.07
C VAL A 169 -7.12 3.60 -18.69
N ARG A 170 -6.88 4.17 -19.86
CA ARG A 170 -5.63 4.17 -20.62
C ARG A 170 -5.21 5.59 -20.94
N PHE A 171 -4.00 5.72 -21.48
CA PHE A 171 -3.43 7.02 -21.84
C PHE A 171 -2.91 7.00 -23.28
N ALA A 172 -3.09 8.12 -23.98
CA ALA A 172 -2.63 8.27 -25.36
C ALA A 172 -1.11 8.15 -25.47
N THR A 173 -0.65 7.45 -26.51
CA THR A 173 0.76 7.11 -26.75
C THR A 173 1.67 8.34 -26.84
N ASP A 174 1.21 9.43 -27.44
CA ASP A 174 2.03 10.64 -27.61
C ASP A 174 2.39 11.27 -26.26
N LEU A 175 1.44 11.33 -25.33
CA LEU A 175 1.67 11.90 -24.00
C LEU A 175 2.51 10.96 -23.13
N LEU A 176 2.28 9.64 -23.22
CA LEU A 176 3.14 8.66 -22.56
C LEU A 176 4.59 8.77 -23.05
N THR A 177 4.81 8.97 -24.35
CA THR A 177 6.16 9.12 -24.93
C THR A 177 6.90 10.31 -24.32
N GLN A 178 6.23 11.46 -24.18
CA GLN A 178 6.82 12.65 -23.54
C GLN A 178 7.20 12.39 -22.07
N ILE A 179 6.35 11.68 -21.32
CA ILE A 179 6.62 11.29 -19.93
C ILE A 179 7.82 10.34 -19.87
N ILE A 180 7.85 9.32 -20.73
CA ILE A 180 8.93 8.32 -20.82
C ILE A 180 10.28 9.00 -21.11
N GLU A 181 10.31 9.94 -22.04
CA GLU A 181 11.51 10.71 -22.39
C GLU A 181 11.97 11.58 -21.22
N LYS A 182 11.04 12.30 -20.59
CA LYS A 182 11.31 13.15 -19.41
C LYS A 182 11.98 12.38 -18.27
N TYR A 183 11.51 11.16 -17.99
CA TYR A 183 12.04 10.33 -16.91
C TYR A 183 13.22 9.42 -17.32
N GLN A 184 13.76 9.64 -18.53
CA GLN A 184 14.98 9.02 -19.05
C GLN A 184 15.00 7.51 -18.91
N ILE A 185 13.92 6.80 -19.29
CA ILE A 185 13.83 5.34 -19.15
C ILE A 185 15.06 4.62 -19.72
N LYS A 186 15.50 5.01 -20.93
CA LYS A 186 16.65 4.40 -21.62
C LYS A 186 17.99 4.63 -20.91
N ASN A 187 18.15 5.77 -20.23
CA ASN A 187 19.39 6.18 -19.57
C ASN A 187 19.22 6.29 -18.04
N CYS A 188 18.30 5.50 -17.48
CA CYS A 188 17.89 5.65 -16.10
C CYS A 188 19.05 5.31 -15.14
N LYS A 189 19.43 6.28 -14.30
CA LYS A 189 20.46 6.10 -13.26
C LYS A 189 20.01 5.17 -12.12
N CYS A 190 18.72 4.82 -12.06
CA CYS A 190 18.12 3.97 -11.03
C CYS A 190 18.53 4.45 -9.63
N VAL A 191 18.28 5.73 -9.29
CA VAL A 191 18.59 6.24 -7.94
C VAL A 191 17.79 5.45 -6.89
N THR A 192 18.36 5.24 -5.70
CA THR A 192 17.73 4.40 -4.66
C THR A 192 16.34 4.89 -4.26
N SER A 193 16.12 6.21 -4.26
CA SER A 193 14.79 6.81 -4.04
C SER A 193 13.78 6.53 -5.15
N GLN A 194 14.10 5.72 -6.16
CA GLN A 194 13.22 5.29 -7.26
C GLN A 194 13.20 3.76 -7.38
N ILE A 195 13.65 3.05 -6.34
CA ILE A 195 13.64 1.59 -6.28
C ILE A 195 12.63 1.17 -5.21
N ASP A 196 11.64 0.39 -5.60
CA ASP A 196 10.58 -0.08 -4.72
C ASP A 196 10.67 -1.60 -4.54
N GLU A 197 10.24 -2.11 -3.38
CA GLU A 197 10.06 -3.55 -3.16
C GLU A 197 9.01 -4.09 -4.14
N VAL A 198 9.23 -5.31 -4.65
CA VAL A 198 8.26 -5.97 -5.54
C VAL A 198 8.18 -7.46 -5.24
N GLN A 199 6.95 -7.97 -5.16
CA GLN A 199 6.71 -9.40 -5.00
C GLN A 199 6.47 -10.05 -6.38
N VAL A 200 7.54 -10.59 -6.95
CA VAL A 200 7.48 -11.35 -8.22
C VAL A 200 7.24 -12.85 -8.03
N ILE A 201 7.58 -13.38 -6.85
CA ILE A 201 7.42 -14.78 -6.48
C ILE A 201 6.45 -14.85 -5.30
N TYR A 202 5.37 -15.60 -5.46
CA TYR A 202 4.35 -15.80 -4.44
C TYR A 202 4.20 -17.31 -4.13
N PRO A 203 4.03 -17.72 -2.86
CA PRO A 203 4.00 -16.89 -1.65
C PRO A 203 5.40 -16.56 -1.08
N TYR A 204 6.40 -17.40 -1.35
CA TYR A 204 7.65 -17.43 -0.57
C TYR A 204 8.61 -16.24 -0.79
N GLY A 205 8.56 -15.56 -1.94
CA GLY A 205 9.28 -14.32 -2.26
C GLY A 205 10.74 -14.20 -1.78
N TYR A 206 11.53 -15.27 -1.95
CA TYR A 206 12.96 -15.29 -1.66
C TYR A 206 13.77 -15.49 -2.95
N PRO A 207 14.83 -14.70 -3.21
CA PRO A 207 15.23 -13.51 -2.47
C PRO A 207 14.21 -12.37 -2.64
N VAL A 208 14.33 -11.33 -1.80
CA VAL A 208 13.50 -10.12 -1.96
C VAL A 208 13.96 -9.33 -3.18
N PHE A 209 13.04 -9.10 -4.10
CA PHE A 209 13.26 -8.30 -5.29
C PHE A 209 12.83 -6.86 -5.11
N PHE A 210 13.56 -5.99 -5.79
CA PHE A 210 13.23 -4.58 -5.92
C PHE A 210 13.20 -4.21 -7.41
N ILE A 211 12.44 -3.18 -7.77
CA ILE A 211 12.31 -2.71 -9.15
C ILE A 211 12.44 -1.20 -9.22
N CYS A 212 13.17 -0.71 -10.22
CA CYS A 212 13.21 0.71 -10.53
C CYS A 212 11.88 1.13 -11.18
N ARG A 213 11.13 2.05 -10.55
CA ARG A 213 9.85 2.55 -11.08
C ARG A 213 9.99 3.26 -12.43
N ASN A 214 11.16 3.81 -12.75
CA ASN A 214 11.36 4.49 -14.03
C ASN A 214 11.62 3.49 -15.16
N CYS A 215 12.55 2.56 -15.01
CA CYS A 215 13.00 1.72 -16.13
C CYS A 215 12.63 0.25 -16.04
N GLY A 216 12.11 -0.22 -14.91
CA GLY A 216 11.77 -1.64 -14.71
C GLY A 216 12.98 -2.54 -14.39
N GLN A 217 14.18 -1.99 -14.22
CA GLN A 217 15.36 -2.76 -13.81
C GLN A 217 15.13 -3.40 -12.45
N PHE A 218 15.29 -4.73 -12.38
CA PHE A 218 15.25 -5.48 -11.13
C PHE A 218 16.55 -5.37 -10.36
N PHE A 219 16.44 -5.44 -9.04
CA PHE A 219 17.55 -5.47 -8.10
C PHE A 219 17.31 -6.51 -7.01
N ILE A 220 18.41 -7.00 -6.45
CA ILE A 220 18.44 -7.63 -5.13
C ILE A 220 19.39 -6.85 -4.23
N CYS A 221 19.18 -6.92 -2.92
CA CYS A 221 20.16 -6.38 -1.98
C CYS A 221 21.38 -7.30 -1.91
N ARG A 222 22.58 -6.73 -1.80
CA ARG A 222 23.84 -7.48 -1.60
C ARG A 222 23.77 -8.48 -0.44
N CYS A 223 22.94 -8.23 0.57
CA CYS A 223 22.71 -9.17 1.67
C CYS A 223 22.28 -10.58 1.23
N PHE A 224 21.58 -10.70 0.09
CA PHE A 224 21.12 -11.97 -0.47
C PHE A 224 22.11 -12.58 -1.48
N GLU A 225 23.12 -11.82 -1.92
CA GLU A 225 24.15 -12.30 -2.85
C GLU A 225 24.81 -13.57 -2.27
N ASP A 226 24.93 -14.62 -3.09
CA ASP A 226 25.45 -15.95 -2.72
C ASP A 226 24.64 -16.79 -1.71
N TYR A 227 23.39 -16.40 -1.41
CA TYR A 227 22.49 -17.14 -0.50
C TYR A 227 21.17 -17.59 -1.14
N PHE A 228 21.04 -17.50 -2.46
CA PHE A 228 19.91 -18.06 -3.19
C PHE A 228 20.40 -18.89 -4.38
N ASP A 229 19.58 -19.87 -4.78
CA ASP A 229 19.77 -20.66 -5.98
C ASP A 229 18.83 -20.15 -7.08
N MET A 230 19.40 -19.79 -8.22
CA MET A 230 18.64 -19.20 -9.34
C MET A 230 17.53 -20.13 -9.83
N TYR A 231 17.75 -21.44 -9.84
CA TYR A 231 16.75 -22.38 -10.34
C TYR A 231 15.64 -22.63 -9.31
N HIS A 232 16.02 -23.05 -8.11
CA HIS A 232 15.11 -23.51 -7.08
C HIS A 232 14.31 -22.38 -6.44
N ASP A 233 14.91 -21.21 -6.27
CA ASP A 233 14.29 -20.06 -5.59
C ASP A 233 13.60 -19.10 -6.57
N ILE A 234 14.02 -19.06 -7.84
CA ILE A 234 13.48 -18.09 -8.81
C ILE A 234 12.82 -18.79 -10.00
N ILE A 235 13.60 -19.45 -10.87
CA ILE A 235 13.11 -19.94 -12.17
C ILE A 235 11.92 -20.89 -12.00
N ARG A 236 12.03 -21.87 -11.09
CA ARG A 236 10.98 -22.88 -10.86
C ARG A 236 9.67 -22.27 -10.37
N LEU A 237 9.72 -21.13 -9.68
CA LEU A 237 8.56 -20.50 -9.05
C LEU A 237 7.87 -19.46 -9.96
N ILE A 238 8.53 -19.01 -11.01
CA ILE A 238 8.00 -18.05 -11.98
C ILE A 238 7.39 -18.84 -13.16
N ASN A 239 6.09 -19.12 -13.04
CA ASN A 239 5.32 -19.99 -13.94
C ASN A 239 5.18 -19.40 -15.37
N TYR A 240 5.97 -19.89 -16.34
CA TYR A 240 5.93 -19.59 -17.80
C TYR A 240 5.83 -18.11 -18.21
N LYS A 241 6.41 -17.20 -17.43
CA LYS A 241 6.48 -15.76 -17.74
C LYS A 241 7.81 -15.41 -18.38
N GLU A 242 7.98 -15.68 -19.68
CA GLU A 242 9.27 -15.57 -20.38
C GLU A 242 9.88 -14.16 -20.25
N LYS A 243 9.10 -13.10 -20.51
CA LYS A 243 9.63 -11.72 -20.47
C LYS A 243 9.96 -11.29 -19.04
N LEU A 244 9.14 -11.69 -18.08
CA LEU A 244 9.43 -11.42 -16.66
C LEU A 244 10.71 -12.11 -16.21
N LEU A 245 10.88 -13.37 -16.61
CA LEU A 245 12.06 -14.14 -16.25
C LEU A 245 13.32 -13.56 -16.89
N GLU A 246 13.27 -13.10 -18.14
CA GLU A 246 14.38 -12.40 -18.79
C GLU A 246 14.78 -11.12 -18.05
N GLN A 247 13.81 -10.32 -17.63
CA GLN A 247 14.09 -9.10 -16.86
C GLN A 247 14.68 -9.43 -15.48
N ILE A 248 14.15 -10.45 -14.80
CA ILE A 248 14.64 -10.87 -13.48
C ILE A 248 16.03 -11.48 -13.57
N LYS A 249 16.34 -12.32 -14.57
CA LYS A 249 17.69 -12.89 -14.78
C LYS A 249 18.77 -11.82 -14.91
N ASN A 250 18.39 -10.62 -15.37
CA ASN A 250 19.26 -9.47 -15.50
C ASN A 250 19.17 -8.50 -14.30
N PHE A 251 18.80 -8.98 -13.11
CA PHE A 251 18.81 -8.15 -11.91
C PHE A 251 20.21 -7.59 -11.62
N LYS A 252 20.27 -6.46 -10.91
CA LYS A 252 21.51 -5.87 -10.41
C LYS A 252 21.62 -6.01 -8.90
N VAL A 253 22.83 -6.20 -8.39
CA VAL A 253 23.09 -6.23 -6.95
C VAL A 253 23.38 -4.81 -6.45
N ARG A 254 22.84 -4.45 -5.28
CA ARG A 254 23.10 -3.14 -4.65
C ARG A 254 23.06 -3.23 -3.13
N ASP A 255 23.85 -2.42 -2.45
CA ASP A 255 23.81 -2.27 -0.99
C ASP A 255 22.60 -1.47 -0.52
N ASN A 256 22.23 -1.66 0.74
CA ASN A 256 21.27 -0.82 1.45
C ASN A 256 19.89 -0.74 0.77
N LEU A 257 19.45 -1.83 0.13
CA LEU A 257 18.09 -1.92 -0.43
C LEU A 257 17.12 -2.65 0.50
N CYS A 258 17.55 -3.72 1.15
CA CYS A 258 16.62 -4.56 1.89
C CYS A 258 16.33 -4.05 3.30
N HIS A 259 15.27 -4.61 3.88
CA HIS A 259 14.70 -4.17 5.16
C HIS A 259 15.61 -4.46 6.36
N LEU A 260 16.58 -5.38 6.23
CA LEU A 260 17.66 -5.53 7.21
C LEU A 260 18.63 -4.34 7.19
N CYS A 261 18.94 -3.81 6.00
CA CYS A 261 19.86 -2.68 5.88
C CYS A 261 19.19 -1.35 6.27
N THR A 262 17.93 -1.18 5.88
CA THR A 262 17.22 0.10 6.05
C THR A 262 16.49 0.19 7.39
N GLY A 263 16.20 -0.94 8.05
CA GLY A 263 15.36 -1.00 9.24
C GLY A 263 13.87 -0.72 8.96
N GLU A 264 13.49 -0.54 7.70
CA GLU A 264 12.09 -0.35 7.31
C GLU A 264 11.30 -1.68 7.39
N VAL A 265 9.98 -1.57 7.32
CA VAL A 265 9.08 -2.73 7.33
C VAL A 265 8.81 -3.16 5.89
N PRO A 266 8.92 -4.46 5.54
CA PRO A 266 8.53 -4.97 4.23
C PRO A 266 7.09 -4.58 3.86
N GLN A 267 6.91 -4.07 2.65
CA GLN A 267 5.61 -3.71 2.08
C GLN A 267 4.71 -4.94 1.96
N TYR A 268 5.27 -6.09 1.59
CA TYR A 268 4.52 -7.31 1.35
C TYR A 268 4.52 -8.28 2.54
N LYS A 269 3.48 -9.12 2.57
CA LYS A 269 3.49 -10.36 3.35
C LYS A 269 4.02 -11.49 2.45
N TYR A 270 5.02 -12.19 2.95
CA TYR A 270 5.69 -13.34 2.34
C TYR A 270 5.29 -14.67 2.98
N GLY A 271 4.97 -14.66 4.28
CA GLY A 271 4.51 -15.84 5.01
C GLY A 271 2.99 -15.92 5.08
N SER A 272 2.46 -17.15 5.04
CA SER A 272 1.05 -17.42 5.37
C SER A 272 0.81 -17.31 6.87
N SER A 273 -0.30 -16.69 7.25
CA SER A 273 -0.75 -16.63 8.65
C SER A 273 -1.09 -17.98 9.26
N MET A 274 -1.24 -19.02 8.43
CA MET A 274 -1.46 -20.39 8.88
C MET A 274 -0.21 -20.99 9.54
N TYR A 275 0.98 -20.59 9.10
CA TYR A 275 2.25 -21.21 9.50
C TYR A 275 3.19 -20.26 10.23
N HIS A 276 2.94 -18.95 10.14
CA HIS A 276 3.88 -17.94 10.59
C HIS A 276 3.25 -16.89 11.49
N SER A 277 4.00 -16.49 12.52
CA SER A 277 3.70 -15.33 13.35
C SER A 277 3.52 -14.08 12.49
N THR A 278 2.79 -13.07 12.98
CA THR A 278 2.57 -11.83 12.23
C THR A 278 3.88 -11.13 11.84
N PHE A 279 4.93 -11.27 12.66
CA PHE A 279 6.27 -10.83 12.32
C PHE A 279 6.84 -11.61 11.12
N LEU A 280 6.88 -12.95 11.20
CA LEU A 280 7.43 -13.77 10.12
C LEU A 280 6.60 -13.68 8.84
N GLN A 281 5.29 -13.40 8.91
CA GLN A 281 4.51 -13.12 7.70
C GLN A 281 5.14 -12.02 6.83
N ARG A 282 5.87 -11.04 7.38
CA ARG A 282 6.62 -10.05 6.59
C ARG A 282 8.09 -10.37 6.47
N TYR A 283 8.69 -10.89 7.53
CA TYR A 283 10.14 -11.04 7.61
C TYR A 283 10.66 -12.44 7.17
N LEU A 284 9.79 -13.32 6.66
CA LEU A 284 10.15 -14.68 6.22
C LEU A 284 11.36 -14.75 5.27
N PRO A 285 11.52 -13.87 4.26
CA PRO A 285 12.70 -13.93 3.39
C PRO A 285 14.01 -13.64 4.14
N TYR A 286 13.95 -12.81 5.19
CA TYR A 286 15.11 -12.46 6.01
C TYR A 286 15.44 -13.56 7.01
N HIS A 287 14.42 -14.20 7.58
CA HIS A 287 14.60 -15.41 8.37
C HIS A 287 15.26 -16.52 7.55
N THR A 288 14.76 -16.75 6.33
CA THR A 288 15.36 -17.69 5.36
C THR A 288 16.81 -17.35 5.05
N LEU A 289 17.13 -16.07 4.86
CA LEU A 289 18.50 -15.61 4.61
C LEU A 289 19.43 -15.95 5.78
N LEU A 290 19.02 -15.64 7.01
CA LEU A 290 19.81 -15.90 8.20
C LEU A 290 19.99 -17.42 8.45
N MET A 291 18.93 -18.22 8.23
CA MET A 291 19.02 -19.68 8.28
C MET A 291 20.06 -20.22 7.29
N ARG A 292 20.03 -19.76 6.03
CA ARG A 292 21.01 -20.18 5.00
C ARG A 292 22.43 -19.74 5.32
N LYS A 293 22.61 -18.54 5.88
CA LYS A 293 23.91 -18.08 6.39
C LYS A 293 24.44 -19.01 7.47
N ARG A 294 23.59 -19.42 8.41
CA ARG A 294 23.95 -20.35 9.49
C ARG A 294 24.36 -21.72 8.94
N VAL A 295 23.57 -22.30 8.03
CA VAL A 295 23.88 -23.62 7.42
C VAL A 295 25.17 -23.58 6.59
N LYS A 296 25.43 -22.50 5.85
CA LYS A 296 26.68 -22.35 5.09
C LYS A 296 27.91 -22.28 6.01
N GLN A 297 27.72 -21.79 7.23
CA GLN A 297 28.78 -21.66 8.25
C GLN A 297 28.93 -22.91 9.14
N GLN A 298 27.88 -23.73 9.28
CA GLN A 298 27.84 -24.89 10.19
C GLN A 298 26.93 -26.01 9.62
N ALA A 299 27.39 -27.26 9.62
CA ALA A 299 26.54 -28.41 9.29
C ALA A 299 25.54 -28.67 10.43
N THR A 300 24.25 -28.42 10.20
CA THR A 300 23.19 -28.63 11.19
C THR A 300 22.47 -29.96 10.95
N ASP A 301 22.45 -30.84 11.95
CA ASP A 301 21.63 -32.07 11.95
C ASP A 301 20.13 -31.76 12.19
N ASN A 302 19.23 -32.57 11.63
CA ASN A 302 17.77 -32.37 11.63
C ASN A 302 17.13 -32.21 13.03
N GLN A 303 17.72 -32.79 14.09
CA GLN A 303 17.20 -32.65 15.47
C GLN A 303 17.35 -31.23 16.05
N HIS A 304 18.16 -30.36 15.43
CA HIS A 304 18.39 -28.99 15.88
C HIS A 304 17.63 -27.93 15.06
N TYR A 305 16.82 -28.33 14.08
CA TYR A 305 16.21 -27.41 13.12
C TYR A 305 15.16 -26.48 13.75
N GLU A 306 14.20 -27.01 14.52
CA GLU A 306 13.16 -26.18 15.17
C GLU A 306 13.75 -25.15 16.14
N LYS A 307 14.75 -25.57 16.92
CA LYS A 307 15.48 -24.67 17.81
C LYS A 307 16.19 -23.58 17.00
N ALA A 308 16.85 -23.96 15.91
CA ALA A 308 17.52 -23.01 15.03
C ALA A 308 16.53 -22.02 14.38
N GLU A 309 15.31 -22.43 14.01
CA GLU A 309 14.30 -21.52 13.48
C GLU A 309 13.88 -20.48 14.50
N LYS A 310 13.59 -20.90 15.74
CA LYS A 310 13.18 -19.98 16.82
C LYS A 310 14.31 -19.03 17.21
N ASP A 311 15.54 -19.54 17.31
CA ASP A 311 16.71 -18.73 17.62
C ASP A 311 16.99 -17.70 16.52
N THR A 312 16.83 -18.08 15.24
CA THR A 312 16.96 -17.16 14.10
C THR A 312 15.86 -16.11 14.07
N GLU A 313 14.62 -16.48 14.41
CA GLU A 313 13.51 -15.54 14.50
C GLU A 313 13.75 -14.49 15.60
N ASN A 314 14.31 -14.89 16.74
CA ASN A 314 14.69 -13.98 17.82
C ASN A 314 15.88 -13.08 17.45
N GLU A 315 16.92 -13.62 16.82
CA GLU A 315 18.06 -12.85 16.30
C GLU A 315 17.59 -11.76 15.32
N LEU A 316 16.68 -12.14 14.41
CA LEU A 316 16.08 -11.22 13.44
C LEU A 316 15.26 -10.13 14.13
N ARG A 317 14.43 -10.50 15.12
CA ARG A 317 13.67 -9.54 15.93
C ARG A 317 14.59 -8.54 16.60
N GLU A 318 15.61 -9.00 17.32
CA GLU A 318 16.58 -8.14 18.00
C GLU A 318 17.28 -7.19 17.03
N SER A 319 17.74 -7.69 15.88
CA SER A 319 18.44 -6.88 14.88
C SER A 319 17.58 -5.73 14.32
N LEU A 320 16.26 -5.89 14.35
CA LEU A 320 15.26 -4.90 13.92
C LEU A 320 14.63 -4.16 15.13
N GLY A 321 15.08 -4.47 16.34
CA GLY A 321 14.61 -3.95 17.63
C GLY A 321 13.15 -4.28 17.95
N TYR A 322 12.69 -5.48 17.60
CA TYR A 322 11.45 -6.09 18.07
C TYR A 322 11.73 -6.94 19.31
N PRO A 323 10.75 -7.14 20.21
CA PRO A 323 10.89 -8.03 21.36
C PRO A 323 11.13 -9.46 20.90
N LYS A 324 11.89 -10.23 21.68
CA LYS A 324 11.95 -11.69 21.50
C LYS A 324 10.59 -12.33 21.74
N ILE A 325 10.42 -13.53 21.19
CA ILE A 325 9.27 -14.37 21.50
C ILE A 325 9.27 -14.67 23.00
N GLY A 326 8.21 -14.23 23.69
CA GLY A 326 8.03 -14.42 25.14
C GLY A 326 8.68 -13.35 26.03
N GLU A 327 9.26 -12.29 25.45
CA GLU A 327 9.83 -11.19 26.23
C GLU A 327 8.77 -10.12 26.54
N GLN A 328 8.54 -9.88 27.84
CA GLN A 328 7.63 -8.84 28.34
C GLN A 328 8.39 -7.54 28.60
N TRP A 329 8.86 -6.88 27.53
CA TRP A 329 9.24 -5.47 27.61
C TRP A 329 8.15 -4.66 26.94
N ILE A 330 7.57 -3.69 27.63
CA ILE A 330 6.40 -2.95 27.14
C ILE A 330 6.80 -1.48 27.05
N SER A 331 6.77 -0.92 25.85
CA SER A 331 7.02 0.49 25.61
C SER A 331 6.19 1.00 24.44
N GLU A 332 5.95 2.31 24.43
CA GLU A 332 5.32 3.04 23.32
C GLU A 332 6.02 2.74 21.98
N THR A 333 7.35 2.76 21.97
CA THR A 333 8.16 2.44 20.79
C THR A 333 7.90 1.03 20.25
N MET A 334 7.66 0.07 21.15
CA MET A 334 7.34 -1.29 20.74
C MET A 334 5.94 -1.38 20.13
N LEU A 335 4.96 -0.74 20.75
CA LEU A 335 3.61 -0.65 20.21
C LEU A 335 3.64 -0.01 18.81
N TYR A 336 4.41 1.07 18.64
CA TYR A 336 4.61 1.70 17.34
C TYR A 336 5.14 0.73 16.28
N LYS A 337 6.17 -0.06 16.59
CA LYS A 337 6.73 -1.05 15.65
C LYS A 337 5.74 -2.14 15.27
N ILE A 338 4.98 -2.65 16.24
CA ILE A 338 3.93 -3.66 15.99
C ILE A 338 2.87 -3.06 15.08
N VAL A 339 2.38 -1.86 15.39
CA VAL A 339 1.38 -1.15 14.57
C VAL A 339 1.92 -0.88 13.15
N LYS A 340 3.16 -0.39 13.02
CA LYS A 340 3.82 -0.16 11.72
C LYS A 340 3.89 -1.46 10.91
N THR A 341 4.20 -2.59 11.56
CA THR A 341 4.20 -3.92 10.94
C THR A 341 2.80 -4.36 10.50
N LEU A 342 1.80 -4.20 11.36
CA LEU A 342 0.43 -4.61 11.06
C LEU A 342 -0.14 -3.83 9.88
N TYR A 343 0.08 -2.53 9.82
CA TYR A 343 -0.55 -1.64 8.85
C TYR A 343 0.28 -1.31 7.62
N ALA A 344 1.55 -1.73 7.53
CA ALA A 344 2.34 -1.53 6.32
C ALA A 344 1.59 -2.03 5.05
N PRO A 345 1.65 -1.29 3.94
CA PRO A 345 2.46 -0.11 3.70
C PRO A 345 1.79 1.23 4.06
N LYS A 346 0.70 1.25 4.84
CA LYS A 346 0.06 2.51 5.24
C LYS A 346 1.01 3.36 6.07
N GLU A 347 0.85 4.68 5.97
CA GLU A 347 1.58 5.65 6.79
C GLU A 347 1.19 5.48 8.26
N VAL A 348 2.18 5.32 9.12
CA VAL A 348 2.03 5.25 10.59
C VAL A 348 3.00 6.27 11.20
N ILE A 349 2.44 7.31 11.79
CA ILE A 349 3.17 8.45 12.34
C ILE A 349 3.35 8.25 13.84
N HIS A 350 4.58 8.38 14.33
CA HIS A 350 4.89 8.39 15.76
C HIS A 350 4.86 9.84 16.27
N HIS A 351 4.33 10.08 17.46
CA HIS A 351 4.23 11.41 18.09
C HIS A 351 3.53 12.46 17.21
N TYR A 352 2.30 12.16 16.78
CA TYR A 352 1.52 13.05 15.91
C TYR A 352 0.95 14.25 16.69
N ARG A 353 1.26 15.46 16.22
CA ARG A 353 0.79 16.74 16.80
C ARG A 353 0.03 17.56 15.77
N GLY A 354 -1.16 17.11 15.40
CA GLY A 354 -2.06 17.86 14.52
C GLY A 354 -2.55 19.16 15.15
N GLU A 355 -2.79 20.19 14.34
CA GLU A 355 -3.34 21.47 14.82
C GLU A 355 -4.69 21.28 15.51
N GLU A 356 -5.49 20.32 15.04
CA GLU A 356 -6.78 19.92 15.57
C GLU A 356 -6.73 19.32 16.99
N LEU A 357 -5.55 18.89 17.44
CA LEU A 357 -5.31 18.38 18.79
C LEU A 357 -4.94 19.50 19.77
N GLU A 358 -4.91 20.76 19.33
CA GLU A 358 -4.72 21.94 20.17
C GLU A 358 -3.46 21.86 21.05
N GLY A 359 -2.37 21.31 20.49
CA GLY A 359 -1.08 21.14 21.16
C GLY A 359 -0.89 19.81 21.90
N LEU A 360 -1.90 18.93 21.92
CA LEU A 360 -1.79 17.57 22.41
C LEU A 360 -1.17 16.65 21.34
N GLU A 361 -0.55 15.56 21.80
CA GLU A 361 0.10 14.57 20.96
C GLU A 361 -0.70 13.26 20.97
N LEU A 362 -0.76 12.57 19.83
CA LEU A 362 -1.09 11.15 19.75
C LEU A 362 0.19 10.34 19.62
N ASP A 363 0.39 9.34 20.49
CA ASP A 363 1.61 8.50 20.47
C ASP A 363 1.80 7.84 19.09
N ILE A 364 0.70 7.31 18.52
CA ILE A 364 0.69 6.75 17.17
C ILE A 364 -0.56 7.20 16.42
N TRP A 365 -0.39 7.61 15.17
CA TRP A 365 -1.48 8.05 14.29
C TRP A 365 -1.42 7.34 12.94
N ILE A 366 -2.58 6.82 12.49
CA ILE A 366 -2.77 6.23 11.17
C ILE A 366 -3.76 7.11 10.38
N PRO A 367 -3.27 8.05 9.55
CA PRO A 367 -4.11 9.04 8.86
C PRO A 367 -5.24 8.40 8.03
N ASP A 368 -4.92 7.38 7.25
CA ASP A 368 -5.86 6.68 6.36
C ASP A 368 -7.05 6.07 7.09
N LEU A 369 -6.88 5.76 8.38
CA LEU A 369 -7.91 5.15 9.22
C LEU A 369 -8.54 6.14 10.19
N LYS A 370 -8.06 7.40 10.22
CA LYS A 370 -8.37 8.38 11.27
C LYS A 370 -8.25 7.77 12.68
N LEU A 371 -7.18 7.00 12.91
CA LEU A 371 -7.01 6.19 14.11
C LEU A 371 -5.82 6.68 14.93
N GLY A 372 -6.10 7.15 16.14
CA GLY A 372 -5.11 7.42 17.18
C GLY A 372 -4.96 6.22 18.11
N ILE A 373 -3.73 5.94 18.52
CA ILE A 373 -3.38 4.88 19.46
C ILE A 373 -2.49 5.50 20.53
N GLU A 374 -2.81 5.22 21.79
CA GLU A 374 -2.14 5.75 22.97
C GLU A 374 -1.62 4.61 23.84
N TYR A 375 -0.40 4.77 24.35
CA TYR A 375 0.21 3.89 25.32
C TYR A 375 0.22 4.54 26.71
N GLN A 376 -0.58 3.98 27.60
CA GLN A 376 -0.82 4.46 28.95
C GLN A 376 0.14 3.76 29.93
N GLY A 377 1.32 4.37 30.12
CA GLY A 377 2.30 3.94 31.12
C GLY A 377 1.80 4.05 32.57
N GLU A 378 2.55 3.48 33.53
CA GLU A 378 2.23 3.55 34.97
C GLU A 378 1.94 4.97 35.48
N GLN A 379 2.60 5.96 34.87
CA GLN A 379 2.46 7.38 35.18
C GLN A 379 1.04 7.95 34.95
N HIS A 380 0.17 7.25 34.22
CA HIS A 380 -1.25 7.62 34.03
C HIS A 380 -2.16 7.10 35.16
N PHE A 381 -1.67 6.20 36.01
CA PHE A 381 -2.44 5.59 37.09
C PHE A 381 -1.98 6.02 38.48
N LYS A 382 -0.73 6.50 38.61
CA LYS A 382 -0.15 6.93 39.89
C LYS A 382 0.60 8.25 39.76
N ALA A 383 0.49 9.08 40.80
CA ALA A 383 1.33 10.26 40.94
C ALA A 383 2.79 9.83 41.16
N MET A 384 3.68 10.24 40.25
CA MET A 384 5.11 9.98 40.34
C MET A 384 5.86 11.30 40.52
N ASN A 385 6.76 11.36 41.51
CA ASN A 385 7.51 12.59 41.83
C ASN A 385 8.34 13.11 40.66
N GLN A 386 8.91 12.22 39.85
CA GLN A 386 9.67 12.56 38.64
C GLN A 386 8.82 13.23 37.54
N TRP A 387 7.48 13.17 37.67
CA TRP A 387 6.52 13.73 36.72
C TRP A 387 5.60 14.78 37.35
N GLY A 388 6.12 15.54 38.32
CA GLY A 388 5.38 16.65 38.95
C GLY A 388 4.34 16.23 40.00
N GLY A 389 4.44 15.00 40.54
CA GLY A 389 3.61 14.55 41.66
C GLY A 389 2.11 14.59 41.36
N GLU A 390 1.30 14.98 42.36
CA GLU A 390 -0.16 15.04 42.23
C GLU A 390 -0.66 16.10 41.24
N GLU A 391 0.00 17.26 41.16
CA GLU A 391 -0.40 18.31 40.20
C GLU A 391 -0.15 17.87 38.76
N GLY A 392 1.01 17.27 38.49
CA GLY A 392 1.31 16.67 37.19
C GLY A 392 0.35 15.52 36.84
N TYR A 393 -0.08 14.73 37.83
CA TYR A 393 -1.10 13.69 37.65
C TYR A 393 -2.47 14.27 37.25
N LYS A 394 -2.97 15.28 37.97
CA LYS A 394 -4.24 15.97 37.64
C LYS A 394 -4.22 16.58 36.25
N LYS A 395 -3.08 17.19 35.87
CA LYS A 395 -2.91 17.78 34.53
C LYS A 395 -2.95 16.72 33.42
N ARG A 396 -2.36 15.54 33.64
CA ARG A 396 -2.42 14.41 32.69
C ARG A 396 -3.84 13.90 32.50
N ILE A 397 -4.59 13.67 33.58
CA ILE A 397 -6.01 13.28 33.50
C ILE A 397 -6.81 14.32 32.71
N ALA A 398 -6.61 15.61 32.98
CA ALA A 398 -7.31 16.67 32.26
C ALA A 398 -6.96 16.68 30.75
N ASN A 399 -5.70 16.45 30.41
CA ASN A 399 -5.25 16.34 29.02
C ASN A 399 -5.83 15.10 28.33
N ASP A 400 -5.87 13.94 29.00
CA ASP A 400 -6.40 12.70 28.43
C ASP A 400 -7.91 12.83 28.13
N ILE A 401 -8.67 13.48 29.03
CA ILE A 401 -10.09 13.80 28.82
C ILE A 401 -10.25 14.74 27.62
N ARG A 402 -9.47 15.82 27.57
CA ARG A 402 -9.53 16.79 26.46
C ARG A 402 -9.17 16.13 25.12
N LYS A 403 -8.13 15.28 25.11
CA LYS A 403 -7.69 14.53 23.93
C LYS A 403 -8.84 13.68 23.37
N LYS A 404 -9.50 12.90 24.22
CA LYS A 404 -10.69 12.09 23.86
C LYS A 404 -11.80 12.93 23.23
N GLN A 405 -12.07 14.11 23.80
CA GLN A 405 -13.09 15.03 23.27
C GLN A 405 -12.72 15.59 21.89
N LEU A 406 -11.46 16.00 21.70
CA LEU A 406 -10.96 16.52 20.43
C LEU A 406 -10.97 15.44 19.35
N CYS A 407 -10.51 14.22 19.65
CA CYS A 407 -10.59 13.09 18.72
C CYS A 407 -12.04 12.84 18.29
N LYS A 408 -12.99 12.80 19.22
CA LYS A 408 -14.41 12.62 18.90
C LYS A 408 -14.95 13.75 18.00
N LYS A 409 -14.59 15.01 18.28
CA LYS A 409 -14.99 16.18 17.47
C LYS A 409 -14.44 16.09 16.04
N CYS A 410 -13.23 15.58 15.87
CA CYS A 410 -12.60 15.39 14.56
C CYS A 410 -13.06 14.12 13.83
N GLY A 411 -13.88 13.30 14.48
CA GLY A 411 -14.29 11.99 13.96
C GLY A 411 -13.12 11.01 13.87
N TYR A 412 -12.26 11.00 14.89
CA TYR A 412 -11.13 10.08 15.01
C TYR A 412 -11.50 8.90 15.90
N HIS A 413 -11.12 7.70 15.47
CA HIS A 413 -11.06 6.55 16.36
C HIS A 413 -9.88 6.74 17.32
N LEU A 414 -10.06 6.40 18.60
CA LEU A 414 -9.00 6.44 19.60
C LEU A 414 -9.00 5.13 20.38
N ILE A 415 -7.82 4.53 20.55
CA ILE A 415 -7.62 3.33 21.36
C ILE A 415 -6.49 3.54 22.36
N GLU A 416 -6.64 2.94 23.54
CA GLU A 416 -5.64 2.98 24.60
C GLU A 416 -5.15 1.55 24.89
N PHE A 417 -3.83 1.43 25.02
CA PHE A 417 -3.14 0.26 25.54
C PHE A 417 -2.56 0.62 26.90
N ILE A 418 -2.76 -0.23 27.90
CA ILE A 418 -2.23 0.02 29.25
C ILE A 418 -0.95 -0.79 29.46
N HIS A 419 -0.05 -0.29 30.30
CA HIS A 419 1.25 -0.93 30.56
C HIS A 419 1.17 -2.37 31.08
N ASP A 420 0.07 -2.76 31.75
CA ASP A 420 -0.15 -4.11 32.25
C ASP A 420 -0.60 -5.12 31.16
N GLU A 421 -0.81 -4.66 29.92
CA GLU A 421 -1.21 -5.55 28.82
C GLU A 421 -0.01 -6.22 28.16
N GLU A 422 -0.10 -7.54 27.97
CA GLU A 422 0.87 -8.28 27.16
C GLU A 422 0.74 -7.88 25.69
N LEU A 423 1.60 -6.96 25.22
CA LEU A 423 1.61 -6.45 23.85
C LEU A 423 2.12 -7.51 22.86
N THR A 424 1.23 -8.42 22.45
CA THR A 424 1.45 -9.32 21.33
C THR A 424 0.90 -8.72 20.03
N SER A 425 1.43 -9.16 18.87
CA SER A 425 0.90 -8.71 17.57
C SER A 425 -0.58 -9.06 17.43
N GLU A 426 -0.99 -10.22 17.96
CA GLU A 426 -2.35 -10.74 17.95
C GLU A 426 -3.29 -9.91 18.83
N LEU A 427 -2.84 -9.49 20.02
CA LEU A 427 -3.63 -8.61 20.89
C LEU A 427 -3.89 -7.26 20.19
N VAL A 428 -2.82 -6.65 19.67
CA VAL A 428 -2.89 -5.35 18.99
C VAL A 428 -3.81 -5.44 17.78
N GLU A 429 -3.64 -6.45 16.92
CA GLU A 429 -4.50 -6.67 15.76
C GLU A 429 -5.97 -6.84 16.15
N ARG A 430 -6.26 -7.68 17.15
CA ARG A 430 -7.62 -7.91 17.64
C ARG A 430 -8.27 -6.62 18.12
N LYS A 431 -7.59 -5.88 19.00
CA LYS A 431 -8.07 -4.62 19.57
C LYS A 431 -8.40 -3.58 18.49
N LEU A 432 -7.49 -3.41 17.53
CA LEU A 432 -7.67 -2.44 16.44
C LEU A 432 -8.79 -2.84 15.48
N SER A 433 -8.92 -4.15 15.19
CA SER A 433 -10.00 -4.65 14.32
C SER A 433 -11.40 -4.42 14.89
N LEU A 434 -11.56 -4.41 16.21
CA LEU A 434 -12.85 -4.18 16.87
C LEU A 434 -13.28 -2.72 16.77
N ILE A 435 -12.35 -1.78 16.93
CA ILE A 435 -12.64 -0.34 16.86
C ILE A 435 -12.97 0.10 15.44
N LEU A 436 -12.25 -0.40 14.44
CA LEU A 436 -12.51 -0.04 13.04
C LEU A 436 -13.87 -0.56 12.51
N LYS A 437 -14.55 -1.45 13.25
CA LYS A 437 -15.91 -1.91 12.94
C LYS A 437 -17.00 -1.03 13.56
N GLN A 438 -16.64 -0.14 14.48
CA GLN A 438 -17.60 0.76 15.13
C GLN A 438 -17.80 2.01 14.27
N PRO A 439 -19.04 2.52 14.14
CA PRO A 439 -19.25 3.82 13.52
C PRO A 439 -18.62 4.92 14.37
N ILE A 440 -18.07 5.93 13.69
CA ILE A 440 -17.49 7.14 14.29
C ILE A 440 -18.58 8.01 14.93
#